data_AF-A0A645J2B0-F1
#
_entry.id   AF-A0A645J2B0-F1
#
_cell.length_a   1.000
_cell.length_b   1.000
_cell.length_c   1.000
_cell.angle_alpha   90.00
_cell.angle_beta   90.00
_cell.angle_gamma   90.00
#
_symmetry.space_group_name_H-M   'P 1'
#
loop_
_entity.id
_entity.type
_entity.pdbx_description
1 polymer ?
#
loop_
_entity_poly.entity_id
_entity_poly.type
_entity_poly.pdbx_seq_one_letter_code
_entity_poly.pdbx_strand_id
1 'polypeptide(L)'
;MDEIIFWLTGYDEQTLQKHIDNQTDFEHFFAQAEINPNASKITGVICGYRVEEIDDELVRKIRYLDKLIDELAKGKAMEKILRK
;
A
#
# COMPACT_ATOMS: atom_id res chain seq x y z
N MET A 1 4.30 -6.92 -8.39
CA MET A 1 4.32 -6.54 -6.96
C MET A 1 4.68 -5.07 -6.86
N ASP A 2 5.78 -4.65 -7.48
CA ASP A 2 6.26 -3.28 -7.44
C ASP A 2 5.24 -2.26 -7.99
N GLU A 3 4.49 -2.63 -9.04
CA GLU A 3 3.41 -1.80 -9.58
C GLU A 3 2.37 -1.39 -8.52
N ILE A 4 2.04 -2.26 -7.56
CA ILE A 4 1.14 -1.96 -6.46
C ILE A 4 1.77 -0.95 -5.50
N ILE A 5 3.06 -1.13 -5.20
CA ILE A 5 3.81 -0.24 -4.31
C ILE A 5 3.89 1.15 -4.94
N PHE A 6 4.33 1.23 -6.21
CA PHE A 6 4.42 2.47 -6.97
C PHE A 6 3.08 3.18 -7.06
N TRP A 7 2.01 2.43 -7.36
CA TRP A 7 0.66 3.00 -7.40
C TRP A 7 0.21 3.52 -6.04
N LEU A 8 0.54 2.85 -4.93
CA LEU A 8 0.12 3.25 -3.59
C LEU A 8 0.91 4.43 -3.05
N THR A 9 2.23 4.44 -3.23
CA THR A 9 3.16 5.37 -2.56
C THR A 9 3.69 6.49 -3.45
N GLY A 10 3.45 6.41 -4.76
CA GLY A 10 4.01 7.35 -5.74
C GLY A 10 5.49 7.11 -6.03
N TYR A 11 6.10 6.06 -5.47
CA TYR A 11 7.50 5.74 -5.72
C TYR A 11 7.74 5.19 -7.12
N ASP A 12 8.98 5.34 -7.54
CA ASP A 12 9.55 4.63 -8.68
C ASP A 12 10.53 3.55 -8.20
N GLU A 13 11.07 2.80 -9.16
CA GLU A 13 12.02 1.72 -8.91
C GLU A 13 13.26 2.20 -8.15
N GLN A 14 13.80 3.38 -8.50
CA GLN A 14 15.01 3.90 -7.85
C GLN A 14 14.75 4.28 -6.40
N THR A 15 13.61 4.91 -6.11
CA THR A 15 13.25 5.33 -4.76
C THR A 15 12.92 4.12 -3.89
N LEU A 16 12.20 3.14 -4.44
CA LEU A 16 11.94 1.88 -3.74
C LEU A 16 13.23 1.13 -3.43
N GLN A 17 14.15 1.02 -4.39
CA GLN A 17 15.43 0.34 -4.18
C GLN A 17 16.26 1.03 -3.10
N LYS A 18 16.29 2.37 -3.05
CA LYS A 18 16.96 3.12 -1.96
C LYS A 18 16.39 2.77 -0.59
N HIS A 19 15.07 2.65 -0.47
CA HIS A 19 14.45 2.26 0.80
C HIS A 19 14.83 0.84 1.24
N ILE A 20 14.92 -0.09 0.28
CA ILE A 20 15.36 -1.47 0.52
C ILE A 20 16.83 -1.49 0.98
N ASP A 21 17.72 -0.82 0.23
CA ASP A 21 19.15 -0.77 0.53
C ASP A 21 19.44 -0.12 1.89
N ASN A 22 18.68 0.92 2.23
CA ASN A 22 18.79 1.63 3.50
C ASN A 22 18.04 0.93 4.66
N GLN A 23 17.36 -0.18 4.40
CA GLN A 23 16.51 -0.87 5.38
C GLN A 23 15.54 0.09 6.10
N THR A 24 14.89 0.97 5.33
CA THR A 24 13.98 1.99 5.88
C THR A 24 12.80 1.30 6.58
N ASP A 25 12.47 1.74 7.79
CA ASP A 25 11.27 1.25 8.49
C ASP A 25 9.98 1.80 7.86
N PHE A 26 8.84 1.22 8.23
CA PHE A 26 7.55 1.62 7.66
C PHE A 26 7.14 3.05 7.99
N GLU A 27 7.54 3.57 9.15
CA GLU A 27 7.21 4.94 9.56
C GLU A 27 7.87 5.94 8.60
N HIS A 28 9.18 5.82 8.40
CA HIS A 28 9.95 6.67 7.50
C HIS A 28 9.62 6.43 6.03
N PHE A 29 9.32 5.19 5.65
CA PHE A 29 8.86 4.85 4.30
C PHE A 29 7.53 5.56 3.99
N PHE A 30 6.52 5.45 4.86
CA PHE A 30 5.22 6.08 4.61
C PHE A 30 5.16 7.58 4.91
N ALA A 31 6.13 8.12 5.64
CA ALA A 31 6.29 9.57 5.84
C ALA A 31 6.79 10.27 4.57
N GLN A 32 7.59 9.58 3.75
CA GLN A 32 8.15 10.12 2.50
C GLN A 32 7.30 9.77 1.26
N ALA A 33 6.27 8.96 1.43
CA ALA A 33 5.39 8.53 0.35
C ALA A 33 4.28 9.55 0.07
N GLU A 34 4.01 9.82 -1.21
CA GLU A 34 2.80 10.52 -1.63
C GLU A 34 1.70 9.49 -1.88
N ILE A 35 0.87 9.27 -0.85
CA ILE A 35 -0.18 8.26 -0.94
C ILE A 35 -1.19 8.63 -2.01
N ASN A 36 -1.47 7.68 -2.89
CA ASN A 36 -2.43 7.85 -3.97
C ASN A 36 -3.82 8.23 -3.43
N PRO A 37 -4.49 9.26 -3.96
CA PRO A 37 -5.80 9.69 -3.48
C PRO A 37 -6.87 8.59 -3.58
N ASN A 38 -6.73 7.66 -4.54
CA ASN A 38 -7.60 6.51 -4.68
C ASN A 38 -7.39 5.43 -3.60
N ALA A 39 -6.33 5.52 -2.78
CA ALA A 39 -6.13 4.60 -1.65
C ALA A 39 -7.27 4.66 -0.63
N SER A 40 -7.96 5.80 -0.53
CA SER A 40 -9.20 5.96 0.25
C SER A 40 -10.34 5.01 -0.18
N LYS A 41 -10.30 4.48 -1.41
CA LYS A 41 -11.26 3.49 -1.92
C LYS A 41 -10.91 2.06 -1.52
N ILE A 42 -9.77 1.83 -0.87
CA ILE A 42 -9.39 0.51 -0.36
C ILE A 42 -10.18 0.27 0.91
N THR A 43 -11.16 -0.62 0.82
CA THR A 43 -12.09 -0.93 1.90
C THR A 43 -12.18 -2.44 2.15
N GLY A 44 -12.77 -2.79 3.28
CA GLY A 44 -13.05 -4.17 3.67
C GLY A 44 -12.06 -4.71 4.70
N VAL A 45 -12.11 -6.02 4.90
CA VAL A 45 -11.38 -6.69 5.98
C VAL A 45 -10.05 -7.25 5.47
N ILE A 46 -8.98 -7.06 6.24
CA ILE A 46 -7.67 -7.68 6.08
C ILE A 46 -7.09 -8.03 7.46
N CYS A 47 -6.54 -9.24 7.60
CA CYS A 47 -5.98 -9.72 8.87
C CYS A 47 -6.91 -9.57 10.10
N GLY A 48 -8.23 -9.62 9.90
CA GLY A 48 -9.24 -9.47 10.96
C GLY A 48 -9.66 -8.03 11.28
N TYR A 49 -9.05 -7.02 10.63
CA TYR A 49 -9.37 -5.61 10.82
C TYR A 49 -10.04 -5.02 9.59
N ARG A 50 -10.98 -4.11 9.79
CA ARG A 50 -11.58 -3.32 8.72
C ARG A 50 -10.70 -2.10 8.46
N VAL A 51 -10.17 -1.96 7.25
CA VAL A 51 -9.13 -0.96 6.96
C VAL A 51 -9.64 0.48 7.14
N GLU A 52 -10.89 0.73 6.75
CA GLU A 52 -11.53 2.03 6.87
C GLU A 52 -11.82 2.47 8.32
N GLU A 53 -11.78 1.55 9.29
CA GLU A 53 -12.00 1.82 10.72
C GLU A 53 -10.69 1.98 11.51
N ILE A 54 -9.53 1.92 10.85
CA ILE A 54 -8.23 2.07 11.53
C ILE A 54 -7.95 3.56 11.75
N ASP A 55 -7.88 3.96 13.02
CA ASP A 55 -7.59 5.33 13.44
C ASP A 55 -6.13 5.73 13.21
N ASP A 56 -5.19 4.82 13.46
CA ASP A 56 -3.76 5.08 13.27
C ASP A 56 -3.43 5.14 11.77
N GLU A 57 -2.96 6.30 11.32
CA GLU A 57 -2.70 6.54 9.91
C GLU A 57 -1.61 5.66 9.32
N LEU A 58 -0.54 5.39 10.09
CA LEU A 58 0.56 4.54 9.64
C LEU A 58 0.08 3.10 9.51
N VAL A 59 -0.61 2.59 10.54
CA VAL A 59 -1.19 1.24 10.51
C VAL A 59 -2.17 1.11 9.34
N ARG A 60 -3.00 2.12 9.10
CA ARG A 60 -3.95 2.13 7.97
C ARG A 60 -3.22 2.06 6.61
N LYS A 61 -2.14 2.82 6.42
CA LYS A 61 -1.31 2.77 5.21
C LYS A 61 -0.66 1.39 5.01
N ILE A 62 -0.16 0.79 6.08
CA ILE A 62 0.38 -0.58 6.05
C ILE A 62 -0.71 -1.58 5.62
N ARG A 63 -1.93 -1.46 6.19
CA ARG A 63 -3.06 -2.34 5.84
C ARG A 63 -3.58 -2.13 4.43
N TYR A 64 -3.45 -0.94 3.85
CA TYR A 64 -3.70 -0.75 2.42
C TYR A 64 -2.78 -1.63 1.57
N LEU A 65 -1.48 -1.62 1.85
CA LEU A 65 -0.52 -2.44 1.12
C LEU A 65 -0.83 -3.93 1.28
N ASP A 66 -1.04 -4.41 2.51
CA ASP A 66 -1.42 -5.79 2.79
C ASP A 66 -2.67 -6.20 1.99
N LYS A 67 -3.68 -5.33 1.94
CA LYS A 67 -4.93 -5.60 1.22
C LYS A 67 -4.72 -5.76 -0.27
N LEU A 68 -3.92 -4.88 -0.89
CA LEU A 68 -3.64 -4.94 -2.33
C LEU A 68 -2.86 -6.20 -2.69
N ILE A 69 -1.90 -6.61 -1.85
CA ILE A 69 -1.14 -7.85 -2.02
C ILE A 69 -2.01 -9.09 -1.81
N ASP A 70 -2.91 -9.08 -0.82
CA ASP A 70 -3.92 -10.14 -0.62
C ASP A 70 -4.84 -10.29 -1.83
N GLU A 71 -5.26 -9.18 -2.43
CA GLU A 71 -6.07 -9.18 -3.66
C GLU A 71 -5.30 -9.76 -4.85
N LEU A 72 -4.01 -9.44 -4.97
CA LEU A 72 -3.13 -10.02 -5.99
C LEU A 72 -2.96 -11.54 -5.78
N ALA A 73 -2.71 -11.98 -4.54
CA ALA A 73 -2.56 -13.38 -4.20
C ALA A 73 -3.85 -14.18 -4.47
N LYS A 74 -5.00 -13.54 -4.36
CA LYS A 74 -6.32 -14.09 -4.72
C LYS A 74 -6.62 -14.07 -6.22
N GLY A 75 -5.67 -13.64 -7.05
CA GLY A 75 -5.80 -13.64 -8.51
C GLY A 75 -6.72 -12.54 -9.05
N LYS A 76 -6.96 -11.45 -8.31
CA LYS A 76 -7.68 -10.31 -8.87
C LYS A 76 -6.88 -9.64 -9.98
N ALA A 77 -7.58 -9.12 -10.99
CA ALA A 77 -6.95 -8.37 -12.07
C ALA A 77 -6.33 -7.05 -11.56
N MET A 78 -5.17 -6.67 -12.11
CA MET A 78 -4.42 -5.49 -11.68
C MET A 78 -5.27 -4.21 -11.75
N GLU A 79 -6.06 -4.00 -12.80
CA GLU A 79 -6.95 -2.84 -12.92
C GLU A 79 -7.89 -2.69 -11.71
N LYS A 80 -8.50 -3.80 -11.27
CA LYS A 80 -9.36 -3.81 -10.09
C LYS A 80 -8.57 -3.51 -8.81
N ILE A 81 -7.36 -4.05 -8.68
CA ILE A 81 -6.47 -3.82 -7.52
C ILE A 81 -6.11 -2.34 -7.43
N LEU A 82 -5.70 -1.73 -8.55
CA LEU A 82 -5.31 -0.33 -8.63
C LEU A 82 -6.50 0.65 -8.70
N ARG A 83 -7.72 0.15 -8.53
CA ARG A 83 -8.97 0.93 -8.56
C ARG A 83 -9.10 1.76 -9.85
N LYS A 84 -8.66 1.19 -10.97
CA LYS A 84 -8.76 1.72 -12.34
C LYS A 84 -9.95 1.09 -13.07
#